data_AF-A0AB35Y4J2-F1
#
_entry.id   AF-A0AB35Y4J2-F1
#
_cell.length_a   1.000
_cell.length_b   1.000
_cell.length_c   1.000
_cell.angle_alpha   90.00
_cell.angle_beta   90.00
_cell.angle_gamma   90.00
#
_symmetry.space_group_name_H-M   'P 1'
#
loop_
_entity.id
_entity.type
_entity.pdbx_description
1 polymer ?
#
loop_
_entity_poly.entity_id
_entity_poly.type
_entity_poly.pdbx_seq_one_letter_code
_entity_poly.pdbx_strand_id
1 'polypeptide(L)' 'MIHRVTCDRCGSISEYDDKSIWEGNREHEDVECPVCGNIIGSAFTDLTPVARLIKKGEKN' A
#
# COMPACT_ATOMS: atom_id res chain seq x y z
N MET A 1 -4.91 0.50 10.26
CA MET A 1 -6.30 0.53 9.75
C MET A 1 -6.17 0.09 8.31
N ILE A 2 -7.08 -0.75 7.84
CA ILE A 2 -6.93 -1.33 6.51
C ILE A 2 -7.37 -0.28 5.48
N HIS A 3 -6.41 0.22 4.70
CA HIS A 3 -6.60 1.16 3.61
C HIS A 3 -6.69 0.41 2.29
N ARG A 4 -7.78 0.61 1.56
CA ARG A 4 -8.00 0.04 0.24
C ARG A 4 -7.82 1.12 -0.82
N VAL A 5 -6.89 0.90 -1.73
CA VAL A 5 -6.55 1.87 -2.77
C VAL A 5 -6.50 1.22 -4.15
N THR A 6 -6.97 1.95 -5.15
CA THR A 6 -6.91 1.53 -6.54
C THR A 6 -5.70 2.16 -7.18
N CYS A 7 -4.82 1.34 -7.74
CA CYS A 7 -3.64 1.81 -8.46
C CYS A 7 -4.08 2.48 -9.77
N ASP A 8 -3.73 3.75 -9.95
CA ASP A 8 -4.06 4.49 -11.18
C ASP A 8 -3.37 3.88 -12.42
N ARG A 9 -2.13 3.41 -12.24
CA ARG A 9 -1.31 2.86 -13.33
C ARG A 9 -1.88 1.56 -13.90
N CYS A 10 -2.11 0.55 -13.07
CA CYS A 10 -2.55 -0.78 -13.52
C CYS A 10 -4.04 -1.06 -13.27
N GLY A 11 -4.77 -0.16 -12.61
CA GLY A 11 -6.18 -0.38 -12.22
C GLY A 11 -6.37 -1.45 -11.15
N SER A 12 -5.29 -1.96 -10.55
CA SER A 12 -5.36 -3.01 -9.54
C SER A 12 -5.75 -2.46 -8.19
N ILE A 13 -6.65 -3.15 -7.50
CA ILE A 13 -7.09 -2.79 -6.17
C ILE A 13 -6.19 -3.50 -5.17
N SER A 14 -5.45 -2.70 -4.40
CA SER A 14 -4.52 -3.16 -3.38
C SER A 14 -4.98 -2.65 -2.01
N GLU A 15 -4.57 -3.36 -0.98
CA GLU A 15 -4.95 -3.08 0.39
C GLU A 15 -3.71 -3.15 1.26
N TYR A 16 -3.48 -2.15 2.09
CA TYR A 16 -2.38 -2.11 3.05
C TYR A 16 -2.91 -1.70 4.40
N ASP A 17 -2.28 -2.16 5.47
CA ASP A 17 -2.63 -1.77 6.83
C ASP A 17 -1.66 -0.70 7.34
N ASP A 18 -2.17 0.40 7.86
CA ASP A 18 -1.36 1.46 8.50
C ASP A 18 -1.30 1.31 10.04
N LYS A 19 -1.73 0.19 10.61
CA LYS A 19 -1.78 0.04 12.07
C LYS A 19 -0.40 -0.33 12.61
N SER A 20 0.36 0.70 12.93
CA SER A 20 1.58 0.56 13.73
C SER A 20 1.22 0.35 15.20
N ILE A 21 1.56 -0.83 15.74
CA ILE A 21 1.27 -1.23 17.12
C ILE A 21 2.23 -0.57 18.14
N TRP A 22 3.30 0.11 17.71
CA TRP A 22 4.38 0.57 18.60
C TRP A 22 4.76 2.05 18.47
N GLU A 23 5.05 2.67 19.62
CA GLU A 23 5.54 4.04 19.80
C GLU A 23 7.07 4.06 19.59
N GLY A 24 7.52 4.58 18.43
CA GLY A 24 8.94 4.64 18.03
C GLY A 24 9.14 5.60 16.85
N ASN A 25 10.38 5.72 16.32
CA ASN A 25 10.74 6.58 15.17
C ASN A 25 9.92 6.24 13.93
N ARG A 26 8.74 6.85 13.79
CA ARG A 26 7.87 6.64 12.65
C ARG A 26 8.16 7.67 11.58
N GLU A 27 8.49 7.19 10.39
CA GLU A 27 8.49 7.99 9.17
C GLU A 27 7.30 7.58 8.30
N HIS A 28 7.01 8.39 7.28
CA HIS A 28 6.05 8.01 6.25
C HIS A 28 6.78 7.14 5.23
N GLU A 29 6.46 5.85 5.17
CA GLU A 29 6.97 4.96 4.12
C GLU A 29 5.98 4.89 2.95
N ASP A 30 6.53 4.88 1.74
CA ASP A 30 5.77 4.74 0.51
C ASP A 30 5.25 3.31 0.35
N VAL A 31 3.98 3.20 -0.03
CA VAL A 31 3.32 1.94 -0.32
C VAL A 31 3.32 1.71 -1.81
N GLU A 32 4.02 0.67 -2.25
CA GLU A 32 4.10 0.32 -3.66
C GLU A 32 3.01 -0.68 -4.06
N CYS A 33 2.53 -0.57 -5.30
CA CYS A 33 1.60 -1.52 -5.86
C CYS A 33 2.32 -2.85 -6.13
N PRO A 34 1.83 -3.99 -5.60
CA PRO A 34 2.46 -5.30 -5.79
C PRO A 34 2.43 -5.81 -7.24
N VAL A 35 1.70 -5.14 -8.13
CA VAL A 35 1.57 -5.52 -9.55
C VAL A 35 2.51 -4.75 -10.46
N CYS A 36 2.73 -3.45 -10.18
CA CYS A 36 3.43 -2.56 -11.11
C CYS A 36 4.49 -1.66 -10.46
N GLY A 37 4.69 -1.75 -9.14
CA GLY A 37 5.64 -0.92 -8.38
C GLY A 37 5.27 0.56 -8.35
N ASN A 38 4.05 0.95 -8.75
CA ASN A 38 3.64 2.35 -8.63
C ASN A 38 3.32 2.68 -7.16
N ILE A 39 3.74 3.84 -6.68
CA ILE A 39 3.36 4.32 -5.35
C ILE A 39 1.84 4.57 -5.34
N ILE A 40 1.14 3.88 -4.44
CA ILE A 40 -0.32 3.91 -4.32
C ILE A 40 -0.77 4.59 -3.02
N GLY A 41 0.14 4.88 -2.11
CA GLY A 41 -0.15 5.58 -0.87
C GLY A 41 1.11 5.69 -0.02
N SER A 42 0.94 6.19 1.20
CA SER A 42 2.00 6.24 2.20
C SER A 42 1.41 5.75 3.52
N ALA A 43 2.14 4.90 4.24
CA ALA A 43 1.73 4.36 5.52
C ALA A 43 2.66 4.89 6.61
N PHE A 44 2.10 5.16 7.78
CA PHE A 44 2.87 5.63 8.93
C PHE A 44 3.34 4.43 9.75
N THR A 45 4.51 3.92 9.39
CA THR A 45 5.03 2.65 9.90
C THR A 45 6.55 2.68 10.02
N ASP A 46 7.06 1.93 10.99
CA ASP A 46 8.50 1.65 11.19
C ASP A 46 8.95 0.42 10.38
N LEU A 47 7.98 -0.32 9.82
CA LEU A 47 8.19 -1.49 8.99
C LEU A 47 7.72 -1.23 7.57
N THR A 48 8.44 -1.80 6.59
CA THR A 48 8.08 -1.66 5.17
C THR A 48 6.63 -2.05 4.92
N PRO A 49 5.77 -1.11 4.47
CA PRO A 49 4.35 -1.37 4.33
C PRO A 49 4.10 -2.31 3.15
N VAL A 50 3.56 -3.48 3.46
CA VAL A 50 3.24 -4.49 2.44
C VAL A 50 1.81 -4.30 1.95
N ALA A 51 1.67 -3.90 0.70
CA ALA A 51 0.37 -3.90 0.02
C ALA A 51 0.01 -5.30 -0.47
N ARG A 52 -1.15 -5.78 -0.03
CA ARG A 52 -1.78 -7.00 -0.51
C ARG A 52 -2.66 -6.72 -1.72
N LEU A 53 -2.46 -7.47 -2.79
CA LEU A 53 -3.34 -7.40 -3.96
C LEU A 53 -4.70 -8.03 -3.64
N ILE A 54 -5.77 -7.26 -3.78
CA ILE A 54 -7.16 -7.75 -3.60
C ILE A 54 -7.77 -8.12 -4.95
N LYS A 55 -7.59 -7.25 -5.95
CA LYS A 55 -8.09 -7.49 -7.30
C LYS A 55 -7.06 -7.02 -8.31
N LYS A 56 -6.66 -7.90 -9.22
CA LYS A 56 -5.83 -7.50 -10.35
C LYS A 56 -6.66 -6.65 -11.31
N GLY A 57 -6.13 -5.50 -11.67
CA GLY A 57 -6.71 -4.64 -12.68
C GLY A 57 -6.52 -5.27 -14.06
N GLU A 58 -7.60 -5.35 -14.82
CA GLU A 58 -7.58 -5.75 -16.22
C GLU A 58 -7.37 -4.51 -17.08
N LYS A 59 -6.23 -3.82 -16.91
CA LYS A 59 -5.77 -2.88 -17.93
C LYS A 59 -5.03 -3.70 -18.99
N ASN A 60 -5.78 -4.04 -20.04
CA ASN A 60 -5.28 -4.66 -21.27
C ASN A 60 -4.46 -3.67 -22.09
#